data_AF-A0A8D0KQF1-F1
#
_entry.id   AF-A0A8D0KQF1-F1
#
_cell.length_a   1.000
_cell.length_b   1.000
_cell.length_c   1.000
_cell.angle_alpha   90.00
_cell.angle_beta   90.00
_cell.angle_gamma   90.00
#
_symmetry.space_group_name_H-M   'P 1'
#
loop_
_entity.id
_entity.type
_entity.pdbx_description
1 polymer ?
#
loop_
_entity_poly.entity_id
_entity_poly.type
_entity_poly.pdbx_seq_one_letter_code
_entity_poly.pdbx_strand_id
1 'polypeptide(L)'
;MPNGCLLSYLRSHGKELQSLQLLEICYDVCDAMAFLESCQFIHRDLAARNCLVDSNLTVKVSDFGMSRYVLDDLYVSSLGTKFPVKWSAPEVFHYTKFSSKSDVWAFGILMWEVFTLGKQPYELYDNMQVIEKVSQGYRLYRPQLVSDIIYQIMYNCWHEVCTSAHTNWRKQNNRSH
;
A
#
# COMPACT_ATOMS: atom_id res chain seq x y z
N MET A 1 0.20 -0.54 -23.00
CA MET A 1 -0.78 -1.41 -22.32
C MET A 1 -2.16 -1.02 -22.82
N PRO A 2 -2.78 -1.81 -23.72
CA PRO A 2 -3.98 -1.42 -24.48
C PRO A 2 -5.21 -1.11 -23.64
N ASN A 3 -5.31 -1.70 -22.44
CA ASN A 3 -6.48 -1.53 -21.56
C ASN A 3 -6.33 -0.37 -20.55
N GLY A 4 -5.28 0.44 -20.69
CA GLY A 4 -5.06 1.63 -19.86
C GLY A 4 -4.65 1.29 -18.42
N CYS A 5 -4.97 2.20 -17.49
CA CYS A 5 -4.67 2.00 -16.07
C CYS A 5 -5.71 1.12 -15.36
N LEU A 6 -5.25 0.35 -14.37
CA LEU A 6 -6.04 -0.61 -13.62
C LEU A 6 -7.24 0.05 -12.93
N LEU A 7 -7.08 1.26 -12.38
CA LEU A 7 -8.20 1.97 -11.76
C LEU A 7 -9.38 2.18 -12.73
N SER A 8 -9.10 2.68 -13.94
CA SER A 8 -10.13 2.89 -14.96
C SER A 8 -10.69 1.54 -15.44
N TYR A 9 -9.82 0.55 -15.61
CA TYR A 9 -10.22 -0.79 -16.01
C TYR A 9 -11.20 -1.44 -15.03
N LEU A 10 -10.92 -1.39 -13.72
CA LEU A 10 -11.78 -1.92 -12.66
C LEU A 10 -13.15 -1.23 -12.64
N ARG A 11 -13.18 0.09 -12.84
CA ARG A 11 -14.44 0.85 -12.86
C ARG A 11 -15.32 0.52 -14.07
N SER A 12 -14.70 0.24 -15.21
CA SER A 12 -15.41 -0.08 -16.46
C SER A 12 -15.79 -1.55 -16.57
N HIS A 13 -14.89 -2.47 -16.22
CA HIS A 13 -15.02 -3.91 -16.49
C HIS A 13 -15.00 -4.78 -15.23
N GLY A 14 -14.75 -4.21 -14.05
CA GLY A 14 -14.55 -4.97 -12.82
C GLY A 14 -15.75 -5.82 -12.38
N LYS A 15 -16.97 -5.46 -12.79
CA LYS A 15 -18.18 -6.26 -12.51
C LYS A 15 -18.24 -7.58 -13.30
N GLU A 16 -17.48 -7.68 -14.39
CA GLU A 16 -17.40 -8.86 -15.24
C GLU A 16 -16.29 -9.82 -14.77
N LEU A 17 -15.41 -9.36 -13.88
CA LEU A 17 -14.29 -10.13 -13.36
C LEU A 17 -14.73 -11.07 -12.23
N GLN A 18 -14.20 -12.30 -12.28
CA GLN A 18 -14.35 -13.26 -11.20
C GLN A 18 -13.36 -12.96 -10.06
N SER A 19 -13.67 -13.43 -8.85
CA SER A 19 -12.78 -13.25 -7.68
C SER A 19 -11.37 -13.80 -7.90
N LEU A 20 -11.22 -14.89 -8.67
CA LEU A 20 -9.92 -15.44 -9.02
C LEU A 20 -9.10 -14.45 -9.88
N GLN A 21 -9.72 -13.81 -10.87
CA GLN A 21 -9.06 -12.81 -11.72
C GLN A 21 -8.65 -11.57 -10.93
N LEU A 22 -9.47 -11.15 -9.96
CA LEU A 22 -9.09 -10.06 -9.04
C LEU A 22 -7.89 -10.45 -8.17
N LEU A 23 -7.79 -11.70 -7.75
CA LEU A 23 -6.64 -12.21 -7.00
C LEU A 23 -5.39 -12.32 -7.88
N GLU A 24 -5.53 -12.75 -9.13
CA GLU A 24 -4.44 -12.77 -10.14
C GLU A 24 -3.89 -11.36 -10.38
N ILE A 25 -4.76 -10.34 -10.49
CA ILE A 25 -4.34 -8.94 -10.55
C ILE A 25 -3.50 -8.54 -9.32
N CYS A 26 -3.91 -8.94 -8.12
CA CYS A 26 -3.16 -8.66 -6.90
C CYS A 26 -1.80 -9.40 -6.90
N TYR A 27 -1.79 -10.62 -7.42
CA TYR A 27 -0.58 -11.43 -7.53
C TYR A 27 0.44 -10.80 -8.49
N ASP A 28 0.02 -10.37 -9.68
CA ASP A 28 0.88 -9.69 -10.66
C ASP A 28 1.58 -8.46 -10.05
N VAL A 29 0.82 -7.65 -9.29
CA VAL A 29 1.36 -6.49 -8.60
C VAL A 29 2.30 -6.91 -7.46
N CYS A 30 1.94 -7.92 -6.68
CA CYS A 30 2.77 -8.43 -5.59
C CYS A 30 4.13 -8.93 -6.09
N ASP A 31 4.14 -9.70 -7.17
CA ASP A 31 5.37 -10.24 -7.79
C ASP A 31 6.28 -9.10 -8.29
N ALA A 32 5.69 -8.09 -8.95
CA ALA A 32 6.43 -6.90 -9.37
C ALA A 32 7.03 -6.12 -8.18
N MET A 33 6.27 -5.96 -7.08
CA MET A 33 6.76 -5.26 -5.89
C MET A 33 7.84 -6.06 -5.15
N ALA A 34 7.75 -7.39 -5.11
CA ALA A 34 8.80 -8.25 -4.58
C ALA A 34 10.10 -8.11 -5.39
N PHE A 35 10.01 -8.00 -6.72
CA PHE A 35 11.16 -7.71 -7.57
C PHE A 35 11.78 -6.34 -7.24
N LEU A 36 10.98 -5.28 -7.09
CA LEU A 36 11.49 -3.96 -6.71
C LEU A 36 12.18 -3.97 -5.33
N GLU A 37 11.59 -4.64 -4.34
CA GLU A 37 12.19 -4.81 -3.01
C GLU A 37 13.56 -5.52 -3.13
N SER A 38 13.65 -6.59 -3.92
CA SER A 38 14.91 -7.32 -4.16
C SER A 38 15.99 -6.47 -4.83
N CYS A 39 15.59 -5.43 -5.56
CA CYS A 39 16.47 -4.45 -6.20
C CYS A 39 16.72 -3.20 -5.34
N GLN A 40 16.32 -3.22 -4.06
CA GLN A 40 16.45 -2.09 -3.14
C GLN A 40 15.80 -0.81 -3.68
N PHE A 41 14.66 -0.97 -4.34
CA PHE A 41 13.94 0.10 -5.00
C PHE A 41 12.56 0.31 -4.38
N ILE A 42 12.29 1.52 -3.91
CA ILE A 42 11.01 1.90 -3.28
C ILE A 42 10.17 2.64 -4.30
N HIS A 43 8.94 2.20 -4.54
CA HIS A 43 8.00 2.77 -5.50
C HIS A 43 7.47 4.14 -5.06
N ARG A 44 7.02 4.25 -3.80
CA ARG A 44 6.52 5.48 -3.12
C ARG A 44 5.17 6.03 -3.57
N ASP A 45 4.64 5.56 -4.69
CA ASP A 45 3.30 5.93 -5.18
C ASP A 45 2.54 4.71 -5.74
N LEU A 46 2.58 3.57 -5.05
CA LEU A 46 1.85 2.38 -5.48
C LEU A 46 0.34 2.58 -5.28
N ALA A 47 -0.43 2.45 -6.37
CA ALA A 47 -1.88 2.55 -6.38
C ALA A 47 -2.44 1.95 -7.67
N ALA A 48 -3.74 1.63 -7.71
CA ALA A 48 -4.36 1.10 -8.93
C ALA A 48 -4.26 2.06 -10.14
N ARG A 49 -4.19 3.38 -9.92
CA ARG A 49 -3.97 4.36 -11.00
C ARG A 49 -2.59 4.24 -11.66
N ASN A 50 -1.61 3.70 -10.94
CA ASN A 50 -0.22 3.54 -11.37
C ASN A 50 0.10 2.09 -11.75
N CYS A 51 -0.94 1.28 -11.99
CA CYS A 51 -0.80 -0.03 -12.61
C CYS A 51 -1.47 -0.01 -13.99
N LEU A 52 -0.94 -0.77 -14.94
CA LEU A 52 -1.44 -0.84 -16.31
C LEU A 52 -1.90 -2.26 -16.64
N VAL A 53 -2.93 -2.37 -17.48
CA VAL A 53 -3.55 -3.65 -17.86
C VAL A 53 -3.30 -3.95 -19.34
N ASP A 54 -2.86 -5.17 -19.67
CA ASP A 54 -2.72 -5.60 -21.05
C ASP A 54 -3.94 -6.37 -21.58
N SER A 55 -3.85 -6.85 -22.83
CA SER A 55 -4.94 -7.55 -23.52
C SER A 55 -5.31 -8.89 -22.87
N ASN A 56 -4.41 -9.48 -22.08
CA ASN A 56 -4.59 -10.78 -21.43
C ASN A 56 -4.96 -10.64 -19.95
N LEU A 57 -5.35 -9.44 -19.51
CA LEU A 57 -5.62 -9.08 -18.11
C LEU A 57 -4.37 -9.10 -17.21
N THR A 58 -3.17 -9.22 -17.77
CA THR A 58 -1.93 -9.11 -16.98
C THR A 58 -1.71 -7.67 -16.55
N VAL A 59 -1.35 -7.48 -15.28
CA VAL A 59 -1.13 -6.17 -14.67
C VAL A 59 0.36 -5.90 -14.49
N LYS A 60 0.79 -4.67 -14.81
CA LYS A 60 2.17 -4.23 -14.61
C LYS A 60 2.20 -2.93 -13.82
N VAL A 61 3.06 -2.88 -12.81
CA VAL A 61 3.35 -1.65 -12.06
C VAL A 61 4.03 -0.65 -12.98
N SER A 62 3.67 0.63 -12.83
CA SER A 62 4.13 1.73 -13.69
C SER A 62 4.27 3.02 -12.88
N ASP A 63 4.73 4.08 -13.54
CA ASP A 63 4.98 5.41 -12.94
C ASP A 63 6.01 5.39 -11.80
N PHE A 64 7.28 5.27 -12.21
CA PHE A 64 8.43 5.31 -11.33
C PHE A 64 8.94 6.74 -11.05
N GLY A 65 8.14 7.79 -11.34
CA GLY A 65 8.58 9.19 -11.20
C GLY A 65 8.96 9.57 -9.77
N MET A 66 8.32 8.92 -8.79
CA MET A 66 8.63 9.10 -7.38
C MET A 66 9.62 8.08 -6.82
N SER A 67 9.94 7.04 -7.56
CA SER A 67 10.66 5.89 -7.03
C SER A 67 12.14 6.19 -6.78
N ARG A 68 12.76 5.47 -5.85
CA ARG A 68 14.14 5.72 -5.40
C ARG A 68 14.87 4.41 -5.12
N TYR A 69 16.15 4.36 -5.50
CA TYR A 69 17.09 3.34 -5.05
C TYR A 69 17.59 3.69 -3.64
N VAL A 70 17.53 2.74 -2.70
CA VAL A 70 17.78 2.96 -1.28
C VAL A 70 18.47 1.75 -0.65
N LEU A 71 19.77 1.88 -0.35
CA LEU A 71 20.60 0.77 0.16
C LEU A 71 20.13 0.20 1.52
N ASP A 72 19.66 1.05 2.43
CA ASP A 72 19.29 0.65 3.80
C ASP A 72 17.77 0.65 4.04
N ASP A 73 16.97 0.51 2.96
CA ASP A 73 15.50 0.46 2.98
C ASP A 73 14.82 1.62 3.75
N LEU A 74 15.50 2.78 3.86
CA LEU A 74 14.96 3.97 4.48
C LEU A 74 15.34 5.22 3.68
N TYR A 75 14.32 5.90 3.18
CA TYR A 75 14.44 7.20 2.53
C TYR A 75 13.61 8.24 3.28
N VAL A 76 14.26 9.31 3.71
CA VAL A 76 13.60 10.46 4.35
C VAL A 76 13.51 11.59 3.34
N SER A 77 12.30 11.99 2.97
CA SER A 77 12.10 13.10 2.04
C SER A 77 12.19 14.46 2.74
N SER A 78 12.38 15.53 1.97
CA SER A 78 12.33 16.89 2.50
C SER A 78 10.93 17.25 2.99
N LEU A 79 10.85 18.09 4.02
CA LEU A 79 9.58 18.67 4.51
C LEU A 79 8.80 19.32 3.36
N GLY A 80 7.48 19.09 3.33
CA GLY A 80 6.61 19.62 2.27
C GLY A 80 6.57 18.79 0.98
N THR A 81 7.26 17.65 0.92
CA THR A 81 7.10 16.69 -0.19
C THR A 81 5.64 16.25 -0.28
N LYS A 82 5.04 16.35 -1.47
CA LYS A 82 3.69 15.81 -1.74
C LYS A 82 3.76 14.29 -1.90
N PHE A 83 2.77 13.59 -1.36
CA PHE A 83 2.64 12.14 -1.45
C PHE A 83 1.14 11.75 -1.40
N PRO A 84 0.77 10.54 -1.85
CA PRO A 84 -0.62 10.09 -1.90
C PRO A 84 -1.14 9.70 -0.51
N VAL A 85 -1.61 10.66 0.29
CA VAL A 85 -2.00 10.47 1.71
C VAL A 85 -2.83 9.21 1.96
N LYS A 86 -3.85 8.94 1.12
CA LYS A 86 -4.78 7.80 1.29
C LYS A 86 -4.16 6.42 1.02
N TRP A 87 -2.97 6.37 0.43
CA TRP A 87 -2.18 5.15 0.20
C TRP A 87 -0.95 5.09 1.11
N SER A 88 -0.70 6.13 1.91
CA SER A 88 0.54 6.28 2.64
C SER A 88 0.45 5.69 4.04
N ALA A 89 1.51 5.00 4.45
CA ALA A 89 1.66 4.48 5.80
C ALA A 89 1.84 5.62 6.84
N PRO A 90 1.55 5.37 8.13
CA PRO A 90 1.70 6.38 9.20
C PRO A 90 3.06 7.07 9.25
N GLU A 91 4.14 6.32 9.08
CA GLU A 91 5.50 6.85 9.07
C GLU A 91 5.79 7.79 7.88
N VAL A 92 5.06 7.64 6.77
CA VAL A 92 5.18 8.51 5.60
C VAL A 92 4.55 9.86 5.90
N PHE A 93 3.32 9.91 6.40
CA PHE A 93 2.66 11.20 6.62
C PHE A 93 3.10 11.92 7.89
N HIS A 94 3.59 11.21 8.91
CA HIS A 94 4.14 11.84 10.12
C HIS A 94 5.60 12.27 9.97
N TYR A 95 6.41 11.46 9.27
CA TYR A 95 7.87 11.62 9.28
C TYR A 95 8.50 11.63 7.88
N THR A 96 7.71 11.56 6.81
CA THR A 96 8.20 11.46 5.42
C THR A 96 9.21 10.33 5.22
N LYS A 97 9.05 9.24 5.99
CA LYS A 97 9.89 8.05 5.94
C LYS A 97 9.28 7.02 4.99
N PHE A 98 9.99 6.73 3.91
CA PHE A 98 9.63 5.72 2.94
C PHE A 98 10.57 4.51 3.08
N SER A 99 10.02 3.32 2.95
CA SER A 99 10.68 2.01 3.00
C SER A 99 9.90 1.00 2.15
N SER A 100 10.43 -0.20 1.95
CA SER A 100 9.65 -1.31 1.37
C SER A 100 8.38 -1.57 2.17
N LYS A 101 8.39 -1.36 3.50
CA LYS A 101 7.20 -1.50 4.35
C LYS A 101 6.13 -0.44 4.08
N SER A 102 6.53 0.77 3.72
CA SER A 102 5.57 1.78 3.26
C SER A 102 4.91 1.41 1.92
N ASP A 103 5.64 0.70 1.04
CA ASP A 103 5.08 0.15 -0.19
C ASP A 103 4.16 -1.06 0.08
N VAL A 104 4.49 -1.91 1.08
CA VAL A 104 3.59 -2.99 1.52
C VAL A 104 2.26 -2.41 2.02
N TRP A 105 2.28 -1.32 2.78
CA TRP A 105 1.05 -0.63 3.19
C TRP A 105 0.22 -0.20 1.98
N ALA A 106 0.86 0.46 1.01
CA ALA A 106 0.22 0.91 -0.22
C ALA A 106 -0.34 -0.26 -1.04
N PHE A 107 0.34 -1.42 -1.06
CA PHE A 107 -0.14 -2.65 -1.67
C PHE A 107 -1.43 -3.14 -1.00
N GLY A 108 -1.53 -3.10 0.33
CA GLY A 108 -2.78 -3.43 1.02
C GLY A 108 -3.95 -2.53 0.60
N ILE A 109 -3.70 -1.22 0.42
CA ILE A 109 -4.71 -0.29 -0.10
C ILE A 109 -5.07 -0.62 -1.56
N LEU A 110 -4.09 -0.97 -2.40
CA LEU A 110 -4.32 -1.40 -3.78
C LEU A 110 -5.17 -2.67 -3.85
N MET A 111 -4.90 -3.68 -3.02
CA MET A 111 -5.76 -4.87 -2.93
C MET A 111 -7.20 -4.46 -2.60
N TRP A 112 -7.39 -3.53 -1.67
CA TRP A 112 -8.72 -3.01 -1.36
C TRP A 112 -9.36 -2.30 -2.56
N GLU A 113 -8.61 -1.50 -3.33
CA GLU A 113 -9.10 -0.90 -4.58
C GLU A 113 -9.55 -1.97 -5.58
N VAL A 114 -8.76 -3.03 -5.77
CA VAL A 114 -9.07 -4.15 -6.67
C VAL A 114 -10.38 -4.82 -6.27
N PHE A 115 -10.51 -5.23 -5.01
CA PHE A 115 -11.70 -5.96 -4.55
C PHE A 115 -12.94 -5.07 -4.32
N THR A 116 -12.79 -3.76 -4.33
CA THR A 116 -13.91 -2.81 -4.36
C THR A 116 -14.21 -2.29 -5.76
N LEU A 117 -13.53 -2.81 -6.78
CA LEU A 117 -13.71 -2.44 -8.19
C LEU A 117 -13.41 -0.95 -8.44
N GLY A 118 -12.34 -0.45 -7.82
CA GLY A 118 -11.83 0.91 -8.04
C GLY A 118 -12.54 2.01 -7.24
N LYS A 119 -13.16 1.66 -6.09
CA LYS A 119 -13.64 2.68 -5.15
C LYS A 119 -12.48 3.51 -4.61
N GLN A 120 -12.79 4.75 -4.25
CA GLN A 120 -11.80 5.60 -3.60
C GLN A 120 -11.57 5.15 -2.15
N PRO A 121 -10.32 4.88 -1.73
CA PRO A 121 -10.01 4.61 -0.33
C PRO A 121 -10.50 5.77 0.55
N TYR A 122 -11.11 5.45 1.69
CA TYR A 122 -11.58 6.46 2.64
C TYR A 122 -12.44 7.56 1.98
N GLU A 123 -13.38 7.18 1.11
CA GLU A 123 -14.16 8.13 0.30
C GLU A 123 -14.93 9.19 1.11
N LEU A 124 -15.29 8.86 2.36
CA LEU A 124 -16.01 9.75 3.28
C LEU A 124 -15.12 10.75 4.01
N TYR A 125 -13.79 10.67 3.83
CA TYR A 125 -12.82 11.45 4.59
C TYR A 125 -11.87 12.23 3.68
N ASP A 126 -11.56 13.46 4.06
CA ASP A 126 -10.46 14.22 3.48
C ASP A 126 -9.10 13.71 3.98
N ASN A 127 -8.01 14.26 3.45
CA ASN A 127 -6.65 13.81 3.80
C ASN A 127 -6.31 14.01 5.29
N MET A 128 -6.78 15.09 5.92
CA MET A 128 -6.51 15.36 7.34
C MET A 128 -7.26 14.37 8.24
N GLN A 129 -8.51 14.11 7.91
CA GLN A 129 -9.34 13.12 8.60
C GLN A 129 -8.79 11.70 8.43
N VAL A 130 -8.24 11.36 7.26
CA VAL A 130 -7.58 10.06 7.04
C VAL A 130 -6.35 9.92 7.94
N ILE A 131 -5.48 10.95 7.99
CA ILE A 131 -4.30 10.94 8.86
C ILE A 131 -4.70 10.69 10.31
N GLU A 132 -5.70 11.41 10.82
CA GLU A 132 -6.19 11.26 12.19
C GLU A 132 -6.71 9.84 12.45
N LYS A 133 -7.61 9.36 11.60
CA LYS A 133 -8.25 8.04 11.77
C LYS A 133 -7.26 6.90 11.69
N VAL A 134 -6.38 6.91 10.69
CA VAL A 134 -5.37 5.87 10.50
C VAL A 134 -4.42 5.84 11.70
N SER A 135 -4.04 7.02 12.24
CA SER A 135 -3.23 7.12 13.45
C SER A 135 -3.92 6.60 14.71
N GLN A 136 -5.25 6.56 14.73
CA GLN A 136 -6.07 5.98 15.81
C GLN A 136 -6.33 4.47 15.60
N GLY A 137 -5.69 3.84 14.62
CA GLY A 137 -5.85 2.42 14.32
C GLY A 137 -7.00 2.08 13.36
N TYR A 138 -7.69 3.08 12.79
CA TYR A 138 -8.72 2.81 11.78
C TYR A 138 -8.10 2.18 10.53
N ARG A 139 -8.77 1.17 9.97
CA ARG A 139 -8.41 0.49 8.73
C ARG A 139 -9.63 0.38 7.82
N LEU A 140 -9.40 0.19 6.52
CA LEU A 140 -10.49 0.01 5.56
C LEU A 140 -11.28 -1.25 5.88
N TYR A 141 -12.60 -1.19 5.66
CA TYR A 141 -13.49 -2.32 5.91
C TYR A 141 -13.24 -3.46 4.92
N ARG A 142 -13.64 -4.68 5.31
CA ARG A 142 -13.64 -5.85 4.43
C ARG A 142 -14.70 -5.72 3.33
N PRO A 143 -14.34 -5.73 2.03
CA PRO A 143 -15.33 -5.71 0.95
C PRO A 143 -16.23 -6.95 0.99
N GLN A 144 -17.51 -6.80 0.62
CA GLN A 144 -18.54 -7.83 0.81
C GLN A 144 -18.22 -9.17 0.11
N LEU A 145 -17.51 -9.13 -1.01
CA LEU A 145 -17.17 -10.31 -1.83
C LEU A 145 -15.82 -10.95 -1.44
N VAL A 146 -15.18 -10.48 -0.37
CA VAL A 146 -13.84 -10.90 0.04
C VAL A 146 -13.92 -11.87 1.22
N SER A 147 -13.29 -13.04 1.07
CA SER A 147 -13.16 -14.00 2.16
C SER A 147 -12.31 -13.45 3.31
N ASP A 148 -12.48 -13.99 4.52
CA ASP A 148 -11.72 -13.53 5.69
C ASP A 148 -10.21 -13.72 5.50
N ILE A 149 -9.82 -14.79 4.79
CA ILE A 149 -8.41 -15.08 4.47
C ILE A 149 -7.81 -13.96 3.61
N ILE A 150 -8.49 -13.55 2.53
CA ILE A 150 -7.98 -12.51 1.64
C ILE A 150 -7.95 -11.16 2.37
N TYR A 151 -8.98 -10.86 3.17
CA TYR A 151 -8.98 -9.64 3.97
C TYR A 151 -7.85 -9.62 5.01
N GLN A 152 -7.55 -10.76 5.63
CA GLN A 152 -6.44 -10.86 6.58
C GLN A 152 -5.10 -10.52 5.90
N ILE A 153 -4.92 -10.89 4.62
CA ILE A 153 -3.72 -10.49 3.85
C ILE A 153 -3.65 -8.97 3.71
N MET A 154 -4.74 -8.31 3.30
CA MET A 154 -4.80 -6.85 3.21
C MET A 154 -4.51 -6.20 4.57
N TYR A 155 -5.17 -6.71 5.62
CA TYR A 155 -5.05 -6.18 6.97
C TYR A 155 -3.62 -6.35 7.52
N ASN A 156 -2.96 -7.46 7.18
CA ASN A 156 -1.57 -7.70 7.56
C ASN A 156 -0.62 -6.64 6.99
N CYS A 157 -0.93 -6.08 5.82
CA CYS A 157 -0.16 -4.99 5.21
C CYS A 157 -0.26 -3.68 6.00
N TRP A 158 -1.28 -3.50 6.84
CA TRP A 158 -1.54 -2.25 7.58
C TRP A 158 -1.16 -2.32 9.07
N HIS A 159 -0.24 -3.21 9.43
CA HIS A 159 0.35 -3.18 10.76
C HIS A 159 1.25 -1.97 10.91
N GLU A 160 1.14 -1.32 12.06
CA GLU A 160 2.06 -0.25 12.41
C GLU A 160 3.44 -0.85 12.67
N VAL A 161 4.46 -0.33 11.99
CA VAL A 161 5.83 -0.68 12.30
C VAL A 161 6.12 -0.14 13.70
N CYS A 162 6.21 -1.04 14.68
CA CYS A 162 6.61 -0.68 16.04
C CYS A 162 8.03 -0.12 15.97
N THR A 163 8.18 1.21 15.95
CA THR A 163 9.49 1.84 16.04
C THR A 163 10.05 1.47 17.42
N SER A 164 11.02 0.57 17.43
CA SER A 164 11.72 0.11 18.63
C SER A 164 12.64 1.20 19.19
N ALA A 165 12.04 2.32 19.61
CA ALA A 165 12.64 3.29 20.52
C ALA A 165 12.15 3.08 21.96
N HIS A 166 11.06 2.34 22.18
CA HIS A 166 10.51 2.07 23.52
C HIS A 166 10.95 0.75 24.17
N THR A 167 11.70 -0.12 23.47
CA THR A 167 12.13 -1.41 24.02
C THR A 167 13.44 -1.37 24.83
N ASN A 168 14.17 -0.24 24.85
CA ASN A 168 15.40 -0.12 25.64
C ASN A 168 15.19 0.32 27.09
N TRP A 169 14.00 0.81 27.48
CA TRP A 169 13.77 1.23 28.87
C TRP A 169 13.53 0.05 29.84
N ARG A 170 13.04 -1.09 29.33
CA ARG A 170 12.76 -2.29 30.16
C ARG A 170 13.96 -3.23 30.36
N LYS A 171 15.08 -3.03 29.66
CA LYS A 171 16.28 -3.88 29.79
C LYS A 171 17.42 -3.28 30.61
N GLN A 172 17.33 -2.02 31.05
CA GLN A 172 18.35 -1.38 31.91
C GLN A 172 17.97 -1.30 33.40
N ASN A 173 16.72 -1.54 33.80
CA ASN A 173 16.30 -1.50 35.21
C ASN A 173 16.23 -2.87 35.92
N ASN A 174 16.77 -3.94 35.34
CA ASN A 174 16.84 -5.26 36.00
C ASN A 174 18.28 -5.81 36.15
N ARG A 175 19.27 -4.90 36.19
CA ARG A 175 20.65 -5.21 36.58
C ARG A 175 21.22 -4.13 37.50
N SER A 176 20.60 -3.95 38.67
CA SER A 176 21.29 -3.36 39.83
C SER A 176 20.67 -3.96 41.10
N HIS A 177 21.45 -4.84 41.73
CA HIS A 177 21.40 -5.32 43.12
C HIS A 177 20.07 -5.77 43.72
#